data_AF-A0A7J2I4U5-F1
#
_entry.id   AF-A0A7J2I4U5-F1
#
_cell.length_a   1.000
_cell.length_b   1.000
_cell.length_c   1.000
_cell.angle_alpha   90.00
_cell.angle_beta   90.00
_cell.angle_gamma   90.00
#
_symmetry.space_group_name_H-M   'P 1'
#
loop_
_entity.id
_entity.type
_entity.pdbx_description
1 polymer ?
#
loop_
_entity_poly.entity_id
_entity_poly.type
_entity_poly.pdbx_seq_one_letter_code
_entity_poly.pdbx_strand_id
1 'polypeptide(L)'
;VKYITAPIGLQNVVQDPVRAAVYAVLMVLLCVAFSVVWIEVGGMSPSDVADQLIDAGMQVPGFRRARRPLEMLFKRYIPTLTIIGGVIVGLIAVVSDFLGVFGTGIGILLMVDILYQYYQILVGEQISEMYPALARVLGA
;
A
#
# COMPACT_ATOMS: atom_id res chain seq x y z
N VAL A 1 23.35 -15.50 10.08
CA VAL A 1 22.67 -14.52 10.98
C VAL A 1 23.23 -13.10 10.90
N LYS A 2 24.54 -12.91 10.72
CA LYS A 2 25.20 -11.58 10.69
C LYS A 2 24.77 -10.62 9.55
N TYR A 3 24.09 -11.11 8.51
CA TYR A 3 23.66 -10.30 7.34
C TYR A 3 22.16 -10.00 7.30
N ILE A 4 21.36 -10.57 8.22
CA ILE A 4 19.90 -10.45 8.23
C ILE A 4 19.45 -9.34 9.20
N THR A 5 20.26 -9.04 10.22
CA THR A 5 19.97 -8.00 11.20
C THR A 5 20.38 -6.62 10.68
N ALA A 6 19.44 -5.68 10.68
CA ALA A 6 19.64 -4.28 10.32
C ALA A 6 20.82 -3.69 11.13
N PRO A 7 21.81 -3.05 10.47
CA PRO A 7 22.76 -2.19 11.16
C PRO A 7 22.02 -0.93 11.59
N ILE A 8 21.40 -0.95 12.78
CA ILE A 8 20.66 0.20 13.31
C ILE A 8 21.67 1.29 13.65
N GLY A 9 21.53 2.46 13.02
CA GLY A 9 22.33 3.66 13.27
C GLY A 9 23.53 3.88 12.34
N LEU A 10 23.78 5.16 12.02
CA LEU A 10 24.82 5.64 11.10
C LEU A 10 26.21 5.05 11.37
N GLN A 11 26.56 4.88 12.64
CA GLN A 11 27.84 4.30 13.08
C GLN A 11 28.07 2.87 12.57
N ASN A 12 27.02 2.04 12.51
CA ASN A 12 27.11 0.66 12.04
C ASN A 12 27.09 0.56 10.50
N VAL A 13 26.47 1.52 9.83
CA VAL A 13 26.42 1.61 8.35
C VAL A 13 27.79 2.03 7.78
N VAL A 14 28.48 2.96 8.45
CA VAL A 14 29.80 3.44 8.02
C VAL A 14 30.91 2.41 8.27
N GLN A 15 30.76 1.57 9.30
CA GLN A 15 31.74 0.52 9.62
C GLN A 15 31.68 -0.68 8.66
N ASP A 16 30.49 -1.09 8.21
CA ASP A 16 30.30 -2.22 7.29
C ASP A 16 29.37 -1.84 6.10
N PRO A 17 29.84 -1.03 5.14
CA PRO A 17 29.00 -0.55 4.02
C PRO A 17 28.48 -1.68 3.13
N VAL A 18 29.24 -2.77 2.99
CA VAL A 18 28.82 -3.96 2.22
C VAL A 18 27.62 -4.65 2.87
N ARG A 19 27.57 -4.71 4.21
CA ARG A 19 26.45 -5.31 4.95
C ARG A 19 25.19 -4.46 4.83
N ALA A 20 25.32 -3.14 4.90
CA ALA A 20 24.21 -2.21 4.74
C ALA A 20 23.60 -2.29 3.32
N ALA A 21 24.44 -2.39 2.28
CA ALA A 21 23.98 -2.55 0.89
C ALA A 21 23.23 -3.89 0.68
N VAL A 22 23.75 -5.00 1.20
CA VAL A 22 23.09 -6.31 1.09
C VAL A 22 21.76 -6.32 1.84
N TYR A 23 21.70 -5.72 3.04
CA TYR A 23 20.45 -5.57 3.79
C TYR A 23 19.42 -4.75 3.00
N ALA A 24 19.82 -3.59 2.46
CA ALA A 24 18.94 -2.72 1.68
C ALA A 24 18.33 -3.43 0.47
N VAL A 25 19.16 -4.14 -0.31
CA VAL A 25 18.70 -4.88 -1.50
C VAL A 25 17.75 -6.00 -1.10
N LEU A 26 18.09 -6.78 -0.08
CA LEU A 26 17.25 -7.88 0.41
C LEU A 26 15.90 -7.35 0.92
N MET A 27 15.91 -6.25 1.66
CA MET A 27 14.71 -5.61 2.20
C MET A 27 13.77 -5.12 1.10
N VAL A 28 14.30 -4.41 0.10
CA VAL A 28 13.51 -3.94 -1.05
C VAL A 28 12.95 -5.12 -1.84
N LEU A 29 13.74 -6.17 -2.09
CA LEU A 29 13.26 -7.37 -2.79
C LEU A 29 12.13 -8.08 -2.04
N LEU A 30 12.26 -8.25 -0.72
CA LEU A 30 11.20 -8.83 0.10
C LEU A 30 9.95 -7.95 0.09
N CYS A 31 10.09 -6.63 0.17
CA CYS A 31 8.96 -5.71 0.15
C CYS A 31 8.18 -5.79 -1.17
N VAL A 32 8.89 -5.83 -2.32
CA VAL A 32 8.28 -6.00 -3.64
C VAL A 32 7.59 -7.36 -3.77
N ALA A 33 8.27 -8.44 -3.37
CA ALA A 33 7.70 -9.78 -3.42
C ALA A 33 6.42 -9.88 -2.58
N PHE A 34 6.46 -9.34 -1.35
CA PHE A 34 5.31 -9.33 -0.46
C PHE A 34 4.16 -8.48 -1.03
N SER A 35 4.47 -7.33 -1.62
CA SER A 35 3.48 -6.45 -2.24
C SER A 35 2.73 -7.14 -3.38
N VAL A 36 3.45 -7.90 -4.23
CA VAL A 36 2.82 -8.67 -5.33
C VAL A 36 1.94 -9.81 -4.80
N VAL A 37 2.44 -10.61 -3.86
CA VAL A 37 1.69 -11.70 -3.24
C VAL A 37 0.43 -11.17 -2.54
N TRP A 38 0.50 -9.99 -1.93
CA TRP A 38 -0.64 -9.37 -1.26
C TRP A 38 -1.78 -9.00 -2.21
N ILE A 39 -1.51 -8.69 -3.48
CA ILE A 39 -2.59 -8.46 -4.46
C ILE A 39 -3.39 -9.75 -4.68
N GLU A 40 -2.70 -10.88 -4.84
CA GLU A 40 -3.31 -12.18 -5.13
C GLU A 40 -4.08 -12.71 -3.92
N VAL A 41 -3.55 -12.54 -2.70
CA VAL A 41 -4.17 -12.99 -1.46
C VAL A 41 -5.28 -12.04 -0.98
N GLY A 42 -5.10 -10.74 -1.18
CA GLY A 42 -6.02 -9.70 -0.73
C GLY A 42 -7.28 -9.54 -1.58
N GLY A 43 -7.46 -10.34 -2.63
CA GLY A 43 -8.63 -10.24 -3.52
C GLY A 43 -8.72 -8.87 -4.21
N MET A 44 -7.58 -8.20 -4.41
CA MET A 44 -7.48 -6.92 -5.11
C MET A 44 -7.10 -7.12 -6.57
N SER A 45 -7.49 -8.26 -7.14
CA SER A 45 -7.23 -8.53 -8.55
C SER A 45 -7.92 -7.46 -9.41
N PRO A 46 -7.36 -7.10 -10.57
CA PRO A 46 -7.99 -6.15 -11.49
C PRO A 46 -9.45 -6.45 -11.83
N SER A 47 -9.81 -7.74 -11.86
CA SER A 47 -11.19 -8.21 -12.02
C SER A 47 -12.06 -7.88 -10.82
N ASP A 48 -11.54 -8.13 -9.61
CA ASP A 48 -12.28 -8.03 -8.35
C ASP A 48 -12.56 -6.55 -8.03
N VAL A 49 -11.61 -5.66 -8.31
CA VAL A 49 -11.77 -4.20 -8.19
C VAL A 49 -12.75 -3.66 -9.24
N ALA A 50 -12.71 -4.20 -10.47
CA ALA A 50 -13.67 -3.82 -11.51
C ALA A 50 -15.10 -4.27 -11.15
N ASP A 51 -15.26 -5.47 -10.60
CA ASP A 51 -16.54 -6.00 -10.17
C ASP A 51 -17.08 -5.20 -8.96
N GLN A 52 -16.25 -4.90 -7.94
CA GLN A 52 -16.62 -4.03 -6.81
C GLN A 52 -17.09 -2.64 -7.26
N LEU A 53 -16.41 -2.03 -8.24
CA LEU A 53 -16.77 -0.70 -8.73
C LEU A 53 -18.07 -0.69 -9.55
N ILE A 54 -18.37 -1.78 -10.25
CA ILE A 54 -19.65 -1.95 -10.95
C ILE A 54 -20.79 -2.20 -9.95
N ASP A 55 -20.53 -3.03 -8.92
CA ASP A 55 -21.50 -3.35 -7.85
C ASP A 55 -21.80 -2.13 -6.96
N ALA A 56 -20.84 -1.20 -6.82
CA ALA A 56 -21.02 0.08 -6.10
C ALA A 56 -21.97 1.08 -6.80
N GLY A 57 -22.68 0.68 -7.86
CA GLY A 57 -23.76 1.48 -8.45
C GLY A 57 -23.35 2.43 -9.57
N MET A 58 -22.10 2.38 -10.03
CA MET A 58 -21.65 3.09 -11.25
C MET A 58 -22.20 2.40 -12.52
N GLN A 59 -23.53 2.45 -12.70
CA GLN A 59 -24.17 2.16 -13.98
C GLN A 59 -24.02 3.38 -14.87
N VAL A 60 -23.02 3.38 -15.76
CA VAL A 60 -23.03 4.34 -16.87
C VAL A 60 -24.29 4.06 -17.71
N PRO A 61 -25.30 4.95 -17.72
CA PRO A 61 -26.51 4.71 -18.47
C PRO A 61 -26.15 4.72 -19.96
N GLY A 62 -26.41 3.60 -20.66
CA GLY A 62 -26.30 3.52 -22.12
C GLY A 62 -25.22 2.61 -22.71
N PHE A 63 -24.30 2.04 -21.93
CA PHE A 63 -23.32 1.07 -22.45
C PHE A 63 -23.46 -0.32 -21.81
N ARG A 64 -23.71 -1.31 -22.66
CA ARG A 64 -23.92 -2.72 -22.31
C ARG A 64 -22.59 -3.32 -21.83
N ARG A 65 -22.28 -3.12 -20.55
CA ARG A 65 -21.13 -3.64 -19.75
C ARG A 65 -19.79 -2.92 -19.96
N ALA A 66 -19.51 -1.94 -19.10
CA ALA A 66 -18.21 -1.27 -18.99
C ALA A 66 -17.06 -2.13 -18.39
N ARG A 67 -17.27 -3.44 -18.18
CA ARG A 67 -16.31 -4.34 -17.51
C ARG A 67 -14.99 -4.51 -18.28
N ARG A 68 -15.07 -4.78 -19.60
CA ARG A 68 -13.90 -5.12 -20.43
C ARG A 68 -12.87 -3.98 -20.53
N PRO A 69 -13.26 -2.71 -20.80
CA PRO A 69 -12.30 -1.60 -20.84
C PRO A 69 -11.69 -1.30 -19.48
N LEU A 70 -12.49 -1.37 -18.42
CA LEU A 70 -12.07 -1.04 -17.05
C LEU A 70 -11.07 -2.07 -16.50
N GLU A 71 -11.34 -3.36 -16.73
CA GLU A 71 -10.45 -4.47 -16.40
C GLU A 71 -9.09 -4.36 -17.12
N MET A 72 -9.08 -3.92 -18.39
CA MET A 72 -7.84 -3.70 -19.14
C MET A 72 -6.99 -2.56 -18.56
N LEU A 73 -7.62 -1.49 -18.07
CA LEU A 73 -6.90 -0.43 -17.36
C LEU A 73 -6.30 -0.98 -16.06
N PHE A 74 -7.12 -1.55 -15.17
CA PHE A 74 -6.63 -2.03 -13.88
C PHE A 74 -5.55 -3.10 -14.01
N LYS A 75 -5.64 -3.97 -15.03
CA LYS A 75 -4.61 -4.99 -15.30
C LYS A 75 -3.24 -4.40 -15.61
N ARG A 76 -3.17 -3.18 -16.16
CA ARG A 76 -1.91 -2.49 -16.44
C ARG A 76 -1.43 -1.66 -15.24
N TYR A 77 -2.35 -0.99 -14.54
CA TYR A 77 -2.00 -0.06 -13.47
C TYR A 77 -1.71 -0.75 -12.14
N ILE A 78 -2.51 -1.73 -11.70
CA ILE A 78 -2.34 -2.40 -10.40
C ILE A 78 -0.93 -3.00 -10.23
N PRO A 79 -0.41 -3.87 -11.13
CA PRO A 79 0.91 -4.46 -10.93
C PRO A 79 2.04 -3.41 -10.96
N THR A 80 1.90 -2.38 -11.81
CA THR A 80 2.89 -1.30 -11.89
C THR A 80 2.93 -0.48 -10.60
N LEU A 81 1.76 -0.10 -10.08
CA LEU A 81 1.64 0.66 -8.84
C LEU A 81 2.15 -0.13 -7.65
N THR A 82 1.89 -1.43 -7.60
CA THR A 82 2.34 -2.27 -6.49
C THR A 82 3.85 -2.45 -6.46
N ILE A 83 4.50 -2.63 -7.60
CA ILE A 83 5.96 -2.72 -7.67
C ILE A 83 6.60 -1.40 -7.25
N ILE A 84 6.09 -0.27 -7.77
CA ILE A 84 6.60 1.06 -7.41
C ILE A 84 6.37 1.35 -5.92
N GLY A 85 5.18 1.04 -5.41
CA GLY A 85 4.84 1.20 -4.00
C GLY A 85 5.73 0.38 -3.09
N GLY A 86 5.93 -0.91 -3.40
CA GLY A 86 6.82 -1.79 -2.64
C GLY A 86 8.28 -1.31 -2.64
N VAL A 87 8.78 -0.79 -3.76
CA VAL A 87 10.13 -0.21 -3.82
C VAL A 87 10.24 1.05 -2.96
N ILE A 88 9.27 1.96 -3.04
CA ILE A 88 9.27 3.21 -2.27
C ILE A 88 9.20 2.92 -0.76
N VAL A 89 8.27 2.06 -0.34
CA VAL A 89 8.10 1.68 1.07
C VAL A 89 9.36 1.00 1.60
N GLY A 90 9.92 0.05 0.83
CA GLY A 90 11.18 -0.61 1.18
C GLY A 90 12.34 0.37 1.33
N LEU A 91 12.44 1.37 0.44
CA LEU A 91 13.49 2.38 0.50
C LEU A 91 13.34 3.30 1.72
N ILE A 92 12.11 3.73 2.03
CA ILE A 92 11.83 4.55 3.22
C ILE A 92 12.16 3.77 4.50
N ALA A 93 11.81 2.49 4.57
CA ALA A 93 12.15 1.63 5.71
C ALA A 93 13.67 1.54 5.91
N VAL A 94 14.42 1.24 4.85
CA VAL A 94 15.89 1.13 4.90
C VAL A 94 16.56 2.45 5.31
N VAL A 95 16.12 3.57 4.73
CA VAL A 95 16.66 4.90 5.07
C VAL A 95 16.40 5.22 6.54
N SER A 96 15.19 4.93 7.03
CA SER A 96 14.81 5.15 8.42
C SER A 96 15.61 4.28 9.40
N ASP A 97 15.90 3.03 9.02
CA ASP A 97 16.73 2.13 9.81
C ASP A 97 18.20 2.59 9.86
N PHE A 98 18.72 3.16 8.76
CA PHE A 98 20.07 3.76 8.72
C PHE A 98 20.18 5.01 9.58
N LEU A 99 19.14 5.84 9.59
CA LEU A 99 19.04 7.02 10.46
C LEU A 99 18.89 6.64 11.94
N GLY A 100 18.54 5.39 12.24
CA GLY A 100 18.39 4.92 13.62
C GLY A 100 17.19 5.52 14.33
N VAL A 101 16.09 5.74 13.60
CA VAL A 101 14.88 6.37 14.16
C VAL A 101 14.25 5.49 15.25
N PHE A 102 13.84 6.12 16.36
CA PHE A 102 13.17 5.44 17.46
C PHE A 102 11.88 4.76 16.98
N GLY A 103 11.77 3.44 17.15
CA GLY A 103 10.62 2.66 16.69
C GLY A 103 10.83 1.93 15.37
N THR A 104 12.01 2.02 14.74
CA THR A 104 12.38 1.41 13.44
C THR A 104 11.58 1.98 12.26
N GLY A 105 12.15 1.93 11.05
CA GLY A 105 11.48 2.41 9.85
C GLY A 105 10.15 1.71 9.58
N ILE A 106 10.12 0.39 9.80
CA ILE A 106 8.91 -0.42 9.61
C ILE A 106 7.84 -0.06 10.64
N GLY A 107 8.21 0.06 11.92
CA GLY A 107 7.25 0.33 12.99
C GLY A 107 6.54 1.68 12.83
N ILE A 108 7.28 2.72 12.40
CA ILE A 108 6.70 4.04 12.14
C ILE A 108 5.76 4.01 10.93
N LEU A 109 6.16 3.34 9.84
CA LEU A 109 5.31 3.22 8.64
C LEU A 109 3.98 2.53 8.98
N LEU A 110 4.03 1.44 9.75
CA LEU A 110 2.83 0.75 10.21
C LEU A 110 1.97 1.62 11.13
N MET A 111 2.59 2.36 12.05
CA MET A 111 1.87 3.27 12.94
C MET A 111 1.10 4.34 12.16
N VAL A 112 1.75 4.98 11.19
CA VAL A 112 1.13 6.02 10.35
C VAL A 112 0.01 5.43 9.51
N ASP A 113 0.22 4.26 8.93
CA ASP A 113 -0.79 3.55 8.11
C ASP A 113 -2.06 3.23 8.93
N ILE A 114 -1.88 2.62 10.10
CA ILE A 114 -2.99 2.29 11.02
C ILE A 114 -3.72 3.55 11.47
N LEU A 115 -3.00 4.62 11.85
CA LEU A 115 -3.62 5.88 12.26
C LEU A 115 -4.43 6.51 11.13
N TYR A 116 -3.92 6.48 9.90
CA TYR A 116 -4.63 7.02 8.75
C TYR A 116 -5.88 6.20 8.43
N GLN A 117 -5.80 4.87 8.52
CA GLN A 117 -6.96 3.98 8.38
C GLN A 117 -8.04 4.30 9.44
N TYR A 118 -7.66 4.45 10.71
CA TYR A 118 -8.60 4.85 11.77
C TYR A 118 -9.21 6.23 11.52
N TYR A 119 -8.40 7.19 11.08
CA TYR A 119 -8.89 8.51 10.72
C TYR A 119 -9.94 8.45 9.60
N GLN A 120 -9.71 7.65 8.55
CA GLN A 120 -10.69 7.46 7.48
C GLN A 120 -11.99 6.85 7.97
N ILE A 121 -11.93 5.85 8.85
CA ILE A 121 -13.12 5.22 9.43
C ILE A 121 -13.92 6.27 10.23
N LEU A 122 -13.26 7.03 11.08
CA LEU A 122 -13.90 8.03 11.93
C LEU A 122 -14.53 9.17 11.12
N VAL A 123 -13.81 9.66 10.10
CA VAL A 123 -14.34 10.69 9.19
C VAL A 123 -15.53 10.14 8.38
N GLY A 124 -15.46 8.89 7.93
CA GLY A 124 -16.57 8.22 7.26
C GLY A 124 -17.84 8.15 8.12
N GLU A 125 -17.68 7.77 9.39
CA GLU A 125 -18.77 7.74 10.37
C GLU A 125 -19.34 9.14 10.61
N GLN A 126 -18.48 10.14 10.84
CA GLN A 126 -18.90 11.53 11.04
C GLN A 126 -19.65 12.12 9.84
N ILE A 127 -19.22 11.81 8.60
CA ILE A 127 -19.92 12.25 7.39
C ILE A 127 -21.30 11.60 7.29
N SER A 128 -21.42 10.32 7.66
CA SER A 128 -22.68 9.59 7.63
C SER A 128 -23.70 10.11 8.66
N GLU A 129 -23.23 10.54 9.84
CA GLU A 129 -24.08 11.09 10.89
C GLU A 129 -24.45 12.56 10.66
N MET A 130 -23.50 13.40 10.19
CA MET A 130 -23.76 14.84 10.00
C MET A 130 -24.56 15.18 8.75
N TYR A 131 -24.49 14.35 7.70
CA TYR A 131 -25.22 14.59 6.45
C TYR A 131 -26.07 13.36 6.04
N PRO A 132 -27.19 13.08 6.74
CA PRO A 132 -28.09 11.99 6.38
C PRO A 132 -28.69 12.16 4.97
N ALA A 133 -28.73 13.39 4.44
CA ALA A 133 -29.16 13.68 3.07
C ALA A 133 -28.10 13.33 2.01
N LEU A 134 -26.80 13.42 2.33
CA LEU A 134 -25.71 13.04 1.41
C LEU A 134 -25.62 11.51 1.29
N ALA A 135 -25.87 10.78 2.39
CA ALA A 135 -25.99 9.32 2.38
C ALA A 135 -27.11 8.82 1.46
N ARG A 136 -28.24 9.54 1.36
CA ARG A 136 -29.33 9.22 0.42
C ARG A 136 -29.03 9.54 -1.05
N VAL A 137 -28.10 10.45 -1.34
CA VAL A 137 -27.72 10.86 -2.71
C VAL A 137 -26.51 10.10 -3.23
N LEU A 138 -25.59 9.68 -2.35
CA LEU A 138 -24.47 8.77 -2.70
C LEU A 138 -24.89 7.29 -2.68
N GLY A 139 -26.01 6.95 -2.02
CA GLY A 139 -26.59 5.62 -1.97
C GLY A 139 -27.77 5.39 -2.94
N ALA A 140 -28.02 6.31 -3.88
CA ALA A 140 -29.05 6.20 -4.92
C ALA A 140 -28.47 6.43 -6.32
#